data_AF-T1JD68-F1
#
_entry.id   AF-T1JD68-F1
#
_cell.length_a   1.000
_cell.length_b   1.000
_cell.length_c   1.000
_cell.angle_alpha   90.00
_cell.angle_beta   90.00
_cell.angle_gamma   90.00
#
_symmetry.space_group_name_H-M   'P 1'
#
loop_
_entity.id
_entity.type
_entity.pdbx_description
1 polymer ?
#
loop_
_entity_poly.entity_id
_entity_poly.type
_entity_poly.pdbx_seq_one_letter_code
_entity_poly.pdbx_strand_id
1 'polypeptide(L)'
;MVKNETSLEEQIGTYVLRQHSDFYDVSNQSNSSHCWSHSSMDKNLILEIKFRVVNLNLLREVIEIMMHNACGDQSEPGNSLKRNTFSNSSFFYASKPETMLIEWVKDSILQCLCRSCKSHEILEKSILHEVHCTQPTKKGAYIATEIRAAEKSKGGMAYEVILAQPAAETPPKLPDSPPKTSLSVEDIENKLKAAKERRQSMEQQKLNQLAEKMNRIDEVSQKKAEFNNNFINQTKEQLELKMVSIKENRESYLSELRAKLKDHNSHIEEVQMSIKSHKEQLKENIVKKLNNASENRDENLQKMITKLKEHFSKAKVIILDRKNSTL
;
A
#
# COMPACT_ATOMS: atom_id res chain seq x y z
N MET A 1 17.84 -46.69 10.08
CA MET A 1 17.71 -46.04 8.76
C MET A 1 17.27 -44.59 8.94
N VAL A 2 18.12 -43.75 9.54
CA VAL A 2 17.80 -42.34 9.81
C VAL A 2 19.06 -41.53 9.47
N LYS A 3 19.22 -41.13 8.20
CA LYS A 3 20.35 -40.29 7.76
C LYS A 3 20.05 -39.32 6.60
N ASN A 4 18.80 -39.13 6.17
CA ASN A 4 18.54 -38.36 4.93
C ASN A 4 17.61 -37.14 5.05
N GLU A 5 17.05 -36.82 6.22
CA GLU A 5 16.12 -35.66 6.34
C GLU A 5 16.83 -34.33 6.61
N THR A 6 18.05 -34.33 7.16
CA THR A 6 18.80 -33.08 7.45
C THR A 6 19.38 -32.39 6.21
N SER A 7 19.46 -33.08 5.07
CA SER A 7 20.05 -32.52 3.85
C SER A 7 19.09 -31.63 3.05
N LEU A 8 17.78 -31.80 3.22
CA LEU A 8 16.77 -31.07 2.44
C LEU A 8 16.45 -29.71 3.08
N GLU A 9 16.42 -29.64 4.41
CA GLU A 9 16.25 -28.38 5.14
C GLU A 9 17.47 -27.44 4.97
N GLU A 10 18.70 -27.98 4.89
CA GLU A 10 19.90 -27.19 4.55
C GLU A 10 19.89 -26.69 3.10
N GLN A 11 19.37 -27.47 2.15
CA GLN A 11 19.25 -27.04 0.75
C GLN A 11 18.18 -25.97 0.54
N ILE A 12 17.07 -26.03 1.28
CA ILE A 12 16.03 -25.01 1.23
C ILE A 12 16.49 -23.73 1.94
N GLY A 13 17.16 -23.86 3.09
CA GLY A 13 17.71 -22.71 3.83
C GLY A 13 18.77 -21.94 3.04
N THR A 14 19.65 -22.64 2.32
CA THR A 14 20.66 -22.00 1.46
C THR A 14 20.07 -21.37 0.19
N TYR A 15 19.00 -21.94 -0.38
CA TYR A 15 18.31 -21.35 -1.54
C TYR A 15 17.57 -20.06 -1.18
N VAL A 16 16.91 -20.01 -0.01
CA VAL A 16 16.19 -18.81 0.46
C VAL A 16 17.15 -17.69 0.88
N LEU A 17 18.27 -18.02 1.53
CA LEU A 17 19.29 -17.03 1.89
C LEU A 17 19.99 -16.42 0.66
N ARG A 18 20.19 -17.21 -0.41
CA ARG A 18 20.78 -16.72 -1.67
C ARG A 18 19.88 -15.77 -2.44
N GLN A 19 18.56 -16.00 -2.46
CA GLN A 19 17.64 -15.05 -3.08
C GLN A 19 17.49 -13.75 -2.28
N HIS A 20 17.69 -13.80 -0.96
CA HIS A 20 17.62 -12.61 -0.10
C HIS A 20 18.91 -11.76 -0.18
N SER A 21 20.09 -12.36 -0.40
CA SER A 21 21.33 -11.61 -0.64
C SER A 21 21.33 -10.92 -1.99
N ASP A 22 20.86 -11.61 -3.04
CA ASP A 22 20.85 -11.07 -4.41
C ASP A 22 19.84 -9.90 -4.58
N PHE A 23 18.82 -9.81 -3.73
CA PHE A 23 17.88 -8.69 -3.71
C PHE A 23 18.41 -7.46 -2.97
N TYR A 24 19.22 -7.65 -1.92
CA TYR A 24 19.80 -6.54 -1.15
C TYR A 24 21.07 -5.96 -1.78
N ASP A 25 21.88 -6.75 -2.51
CA ASP A 25 23.10 -6.25 -3.15
C ASP A 25 22.85 -5.34 -4.37
N VAL A 26 21.69 -5.47 -5.04
CA VAL A 26 21.31 -4.55 -6.15
C VAL A 26 20.94 -3.15 -5.65
N SER A 27 20.59 -3.01 -4.36
CA SER A 27 20.21 -1.72 -3.77
C SER A 27 21.38 -0.91 -3.19
N ASN A 28 22.56 -1.53 -3.03
CA ASN A 28 23.69 -0.91 -2.32
C ASN A 28 24.94 -0.64 -3.18
N GLN A 29 24.88 -0.89 -4.50
CA GLN A 29 25.96 -0.55 -5.45
C GLN A 29 25.78 0.80 -6.17
N SER A 30 24.78 1.62 -5.80
CA SER A 30 24.55 2.94 -6.43
C SER A 30 25.09 4.14 -5.66
N ASN A 31 26.07 3.96 -4.76
CA ASN A 31 26.81 5.05 -4.10
C ASN A 31 28.29 5.08 -4.51
N SER A 32 28.55 4.89 -5.80
CA SER A 32 29.86 5.16 -6.41
C SER A 32 29.66 6.14 -7.56
N SER A 33 30.22 7.32 -7.39
CA SER A 33 30.33 8.40 -8.36
C SER A 33 30.95 7.90 -9.67
N HIS A 34 30.16 7.64 -10.71
CA HIS A 34 30.64 7.61 -12.09
C HIS A 34 29.53 8.09 -13.03
N CYS A 35 29.84 9.14 -13.78
CA CYS A 35 29.06 9.62 -14.91
C CYS A 35 28.84 8.46 -15.90
N TRP A 36 27.59 8.04 -16.08
CA TRP A 36 27.18 7.29 -17.27
C TRP A 36 26.13 8.11 -18.01
N SER A 37 26.52 8.49 -19.23
CA SER A 37 25.68 9.07 -20.25
C SER A 37 24.38 8.27 -20.40
N HIS A 38 23.26 8.98 -20.47
CA HIS A 38 21.96 8.45 -20.85
C HIS A 38 22.07 7.74 -22.21
N SER A 39 22.20 6.41 -22.19
CA SER A 39 21.82 5.57 -23.32
C SER A 39 20.36 5.17 -23.11
N SER A 40 19.55 5.54 -24.10
CA SER A 40 18.12 5.28 -24.20
C SER A 40 17.83 3.78 -24.07
N MET A 41 17.46 3.31 -22.87
CA MET A 41 16.68 2.08 -22.76
C MET A 41 15.27 2.39 -23.28
N ASP A 42 14.94 1.78 -24.41
CA ASP A 42 13.65 1.94 -25.08
C ASP A 42 12.49 1.75 -24.09
N LYS A 43 11.62 2.76 -24.00
CA LYS A 43 10.43 2.75 -23.14
C LYS A 43 9.54 1.52 -23.40
N ASN A 44 9.64 0.93 -24.59
CA ASN A 44 8.99 -0.32 -24.97
C ASN A 44 9.50 -1.53 -24.18
N LEU A 45 10.80 -1.63 -23.89
CA LEU A 45 11.37 -2.73 -23.12
C LEU A 45 10.93 -2.67 -21.65
N ILE A 46 10.81 -1.48 -21.08
CA ILE A 46 10.28 -1.27 -19.72
C ILE A 46 8.80 -1.66 -19.66
N LEU A 47 8.01 -1.34 -20.68
CA LEU A 47 6.62 -1.75 -20.77
C LEU A 47 6.48 -3.26 -20.98
N GLU A 48 7.35 -3.89 -21.76
CA GLU A 48 7.36 -5.34 -21.99
C GLU A 48 7.73 -6.10 -20.71
N ILE A 49 8.72 -5.61 -19.94
CA ILE A 49 9.09 -6.18 -18.63
C ILE A 49 7.94 -6.01 -17.64
N LYS A 50 7.32 -4.82 -17.57
CA LYS A 50 6.14 -4.60 -16.70
C LYS A 50 4.97 -5.50 -17.09
N PHE A 51 4.72 -5.68 -18.38
CA PHE A 51 3.67 -6.57 -18.88
C PHE A 51 3.96 -8.04 -18.54
N ARG A 52 5.20 -8.50 -18.68
CA ARG A 52 5.61 -9.86 -18.29
C ARG A 52 5.50 -10.11 -16.78
N VAL A 53 5.88 -9.14 -15.94
CA VAL A 53 5.76 -9.26 -14.48
C VAL A 53 4.29 -9.34 -14.03
N VAL A 54 3.42 -8.51 -14.63
CA VAL A 54 1.97 -8.57 -14.35
C VAL A 54 1.38 -9.93 -14.79
N ASN A 55 1.80 -10.44 -15.95
CA ASN A 55 1.33 -11.74 -16.45
C ASN A 55 1.79 -12.92 -15.57
N LEU A 56 3.02 -12.87 -15.05
CA LEU A 56 3.54 -13.88 -14.12
C LEU A 56 2.81 -13.88 -12.77
N ASN A 57 2.43 -12.69 -12.27
CA ASN A 57 1.64 -12.58 -11.03
C ASN A 57 0.21 -13.12 -11.20
N LEU A 58 -0.42 -12.86 -12.35
CA LEU A 58 -1.72 -13.45 -12.71
C LEU A 58 -1.64 -14.98 -12.86
N LEU A 59 -0.58 -15.51 -13.47
CA LEU A 59 -0.34 -16.95 -13.55
C LEU A 59 -0.14 -17.57 -12.16
N ARG A 60 0.55 -16.87 -11.26
CA ARG A 60 0.73 -17.30 -9.86
C ARG A 60 -0.61 -17.36 -9.11
N GLU A 61 -1.47 -16.36 -9.26
CA GLU A 61 -2.82 -16.36 -8.67
C GLU A 61 -3.70 -17.47 -9.23
N VAL A 62 -3.67 -17.69 -10.55
CA VAL A 62 -4.44 -18.76 -11.20
C VAL A 62 -3.96 -20.15 -10.77
N ILE A 63 -2.65 -20.33 -10.56
CA ILE A 63 -2.09 -21.57 -10.02
C ILE A 63 -2.47 -21.77 -8.55
N GLU A 64 -2.44 -20.71 -7.71
CA GLU A 64 -2.88 -20.80 -6.31
C GLU A 64 -4.38 -21.13 -6.21
N ILE A 65 -5.22 -20.55 -7.07
CA ILE A 65 -6.66 -20.86 -7.15
C ILE A 65 -6.89 -22.30 -7.63
N MET A 66 -6.13 -22.78 -8.62
CA MET A 66 -6.23 -24.18 -9.08
C MET A 66 -5.78 -25.17 -8.01
N MET A 67 -4.73 -24.86 -7.23
CA MET A 67 -4.27 -25.71 -6.13
C MET A 67 -5.24 -25.72 -4.94
N HIS A 68 -5.92 -24.61 -4.66
CA HIS A 68 -6.95 -24.56 -3.62
C HIS A 68 -8.24 -25.32 -4.00
N ASN A 69 -8.58 -25.40 -5.29
CA ASN A 69 -9.75 -26.15 -5.77
C ASN A 69 -9.51 -27.65 -5.94
N ALA A 70 -8.26 -28.10 -6.01
CA ALA A 70 -7.90 -29.52 -6.14
C ALA A 70 -7.89 -30.30 -4.81
N CYS A 71 -7.95 -29.61 -3.66
CA CYS A 71 -7.96 -30.20 -2.31
C CYS A 71 -9.30 -29.95 -1.57
N GLY A 72 -10.43 -30.18 -2.23
CA GLY A 72 -11.76 -30.25 -1.61
C GLY A 72 -12.27 -31.69 -1.58
N ASP A 73 -12.25 -32.30 -0.39
CA ASP A 73 -12.55 -33.70 -0.08
C ASP A 73 -13.92 -34.23 -0.56
N GLN A 74 -13.91 -35.48 -1.01
CA GLN A 74 -15.08 -36.38 -1.00
C GLN A 74 -15.23 -36.99 0.40
N SER A 75 -16.30 -36.65 1.14
CA SER A 75 -17.15 -37.58 1.94
C SER A 75 -18.10 -36.86 2.94
N GLU A 76 -19.34 -36.63 2.49
CA GLU A 76 -20.65 -36.92 3.12
C GLU A 76 -21.08 -36.42 4.54
N PRO A 77 -22.42 -36.32 4.81
CA PRO A 77 -23.03 -35.07 5.27
C PRO A 77 -23.63 -35.09 6.68
N GLY A 78 -23.81 -33.91 7.27
CA GLY A 78 -24.64 -33.76 8.48
C GLY A 78 -24.77 -32.33 9.01
N ASN A 79 -26.01 -31.81 8.94
CA ASN A 79 -26.57 -30.66 9.67
C ASN A 79 -26.24 -29.22 9.24
N SER A 80 -27.17 -28.71 8.43
CA SER A 80 -27.79 -27.39 8.44
C SER A 80 -27.41 -26.43 9.58
N LEU A 81 -26.88 -25.24 9.23
CA LEU A 81 -27.60 -23.98 9.39
C LEU A 81 -26.86 -22.81 8.71
N LYS A 82 -27.64 -21.99 7.99
CA LYS A 82 -27.40 -20.60 7.56
C LYS A 82 -26.39 -20.36 6.43
N ARG A 83 -26.93 -20.52 5.22
CA ARG A 83 -26.62 -19.68 4.04
C ARG A 83 -26.72 -18.20 4.44
N ASN A 84 -25.63 -17.46 4.24
CA ASN A 84 -25.70 -16.03 4.03
C ASN A 84 -25.04 -15.75 2.66
N THR A 85 -25.90 -15.62 1.66
CA THR A 85 -25.60 -15.04 0.36
C THR A 85 -25.26 -13.57 0.59
N PHE A 86 -23.97 -13.22 0.58
CA PHE A 86 -23.59 -11.83 0.43
C PHE A 86 -23.56 -11.49 -1.06
N SER A 87 -24.56 -10.69 -1.40
CA SER A 87 -24.88 -10.09 -2.67
C SER A 87 -23.67 -9.58 -3.45
N ASN A 88 -23.63 -9.98 -4.72
CA ASN A 88 -23.19 -9.14 -5.83
C ASN A 88 -23.69 -7.70 -5.65
N SER A 89 -22.77 -6.75 -5.46
CA SER A 89 -23.05 -5.35 -5.77
C SER A 89 -22.03 -4.84 -6.79
N SER A 90 -22.54 -4.65 -8.01
CA SER A 90 -22.19 -3.55 -8.92
C SER A 90 -20.73 -3.39 -9.32
N PHE A 91 -20.34 -4.21 -10.29
CA PHE A 91 -19.42 -3.82 -11.35
C PHE A 91 -20.05 -2.65 -12.14
N PHE A 92 -19.70 -1.40 -11.81
CA PHE A 92 -19.94 -0.24 -12.66
C PHE A 92 -18.68 -0.01 -13.50
N TYR A 93 -18.58 -0.67 -14.66
CA TYR A 93 -17.70 -0.22 -15.73
C TYR A 93 -18.45 0.81 -16.56
N ALA A 94 -18.28 2.08 -16.23
CA ALA A 94 -18.65 3.18 -17.10
C ALA A 94 -17.70 4.35 -16.81
N SER A 95 -16.66 4.49 -17.64
CA SER A 95 -16.31 5.74 -18.33
C SER A 95 -14.94 5.59 -19.02
N LYS A 96 -15.00 5.58 -20.34
CA LYS A 96 -13.88 5.88 -21.25
C LYS A 96 -13.20 7.19 -20.84
N PRO A 97 -11.88 7.31 -21.08
CA PRO A 97 -11.31 8.62 -21.41
C PRO A 97 -10.58 8.55 -22.77
N GLU A 98 -11.32 8.28 -23.84
CA GLU A 98 -10.89 8.65 -25.19
C GLU A 98 -11.58 9.94 -25.59
N THR A 99 -11.07 11.09 -25.13
CA THR A 99 -11.31 12.40 -25.77
C THR A 99 -10.37 13.53 -25.31
N MET A 100 -9.61 13.41 -24.21
CA MET A 100 -8.76 14.52 -23.74
C MET A 100 -7.45 14.75 -24.54
N LEU A 101 -7.21 14.00 -25.61
CA LEU A 101 -6.02 14.15 -26.47
C LEU A 101 -6.27 14.91 -27.79
N ILE A 102 -7.50 15.34 -28.07
CA ILE A 102 -7.85 16.03 -29.35
C ILE A 102 -8.21 17.51 -29.15
N GLU A 103 -8.12 18.04 -27.92
CA GLU A 103 -8.38 19.47 -27.66
C GLU A 103 -7.13 20.29 -27.29
N TRP A 104 -5.96 19.64 -27.14
CA TRP A 104 -4.68 20.32 -26.86
C TRP A 104 -3.76 20.47 -28.08
N VAL A 105 -4.21 20.04 -29.26
CA VAL A 105 -3.45 20.15 -30.52
C VAL A 105 -3.94 21.30 -31.41
N LYS A 106 -5.02 22.01 -31.05
CA LYS A 106 -5.52 23.16 -31.84
C LYS A 106 -4.93 24.52 -31.47
N ASP A 107 -4.19 24.63 -30.38
CA ASP A 107 -3.57 25.89 -29.94
C ASP A 107 -2.03 25.88 -29.94
N SER A 108 -1.40 25.09 -30.82
CA SER A 108 -0.02 25.34 -31.22
C SER A 108 0.05 26.55 -32.16
N ILE A 109 -0.03 27.73 -31.55
CA ILE A 109 0.34 29.01 -32.14
C ILE A 109 1.87 28.97 -32.37
N LEU A 110 2.29 28.42 -33.50
CA LEU A 110 3.60 28.70 -34.08
C LEU A 110 3.61 30.15 -34.54
N GLN A 111 3.88 31.06 -33.61
CA GLN A 111 4.11 32.46 -33.91
C GLN A 111 5.50 32.57 -34.56
N CYS A 112 5.58 32.82 -35.88
CA CYS A 112 6.88 33.09 -36.51
C CYS A 112 7.50 34.32 -35.84
N LEU A 113 8.79 34.23 -35.48
CA LEU A 113 9.59 35.36 -35.01
C LEU A 113 10.22 36.14 -36.20
N CYS A 114 9.53 36.18 -37.34
CA CYS A 114 10.03 36.73 -38.58
C CYS A 114 9.39 38.11 -38.86
N ARG A 115 10.23 39.15 -38.98
CA ARG A 115 9.84 40.57 -39.09
C ARG A 115 9.15 40.95 -40.43
N SER A 116 8.72 39.97 -41.21
CA SER A 116 7.99 40.15 -42.49
C SER A 116 6.60 39.51 -42.53
N CYS A 117 6.13 38.86 -41.46
CA CYS A 117 4.77 38.31 -41.42
C CYS A 117 3.87 39.14 -40.48
N LYS A 118 3.32 40.23 -41.02
CA LYS A 118 2.17 40.93 -40.46
C LYS A 118 1.08 40.97 -41.53
N SER A 119 0.15 40.03 -41.50
CA SER A 119 -1.16 40.22 -42.11
C SER A 119 -2.21 40.24 -41.01
N HIS A 120 -2.30 41.41 -40.35
CA HIS A 120 -3.57 41.84 -39.81
C HIS A 120 -4.53 42.04 -40.98
N GLU A 121 -5.78 41.64 -40.82
CA GLU A 121 -6.89 42.06 -41.68
C GLU A 121 -6.89 43.59 -41.80
N ILE A 122 -6.32 44.06 -42.91
CA ILE A 122 -6.54 45.39 -43.41
C ILE A 122 -7.81 45.28 -44.25
N LEU A 123 -8.87 45.89 -43.75
CA LEU A 123 -10.04 46.23 -44.54
C LEU A 123 -9.61 47.25 -45.61
N GLU A 124 -9.07 46.75 -46.71
CA GLU A 124 -8.86 47.53 -47.93
C GLU A 124 -10.22 47.79 -48.58
N LYS A 125 -10.80 48.97 -48.30
CA LYS A 125 -11.70 49.62 -49.25
C LYS A 125 -10.84 50.40 -50.24
N SER A 126 -10.54 49.77 -51.36
CA SER A 126 -10.05 50.43 -52.56
C SER A 126 -11.18 51.26 -53.18
N ILE A 127 -11.27 52.53 -52.80
CA ILE A 127 -12.00 53.52 -53.58
C ILE A 127 -10.98 54.14 -54.53
N LEU A 128 -11.00 53.70 -55.79
CA LEU A 128 -10.51 54.50 -56.92
C LEU A 128 -11.37 55.78 -56.95
N HIS A 129 -10.81 56.90 -56.52
CA HIS A 129 -11.37 58.21 -56.83
C HIS A 129 -10.76 58.65 -58.15
N GLU A 130 -11.52 58.56 -59.23
CA GLU A 130 -11.23 59.32 -60.45
C GLU A 130 -11.21 60.80 -60.08
N VAL A 131 -10.06 61.45 -60.25
CA VAL A 131 -9.95 62.90 -60.16
C VAL A 131 -10.53 63.48 -61.44
N HIS A 132 -11.83 63.78 -61.42
CA HIS A 132 -12.44 64.63 -62.44
C HIS A 132 -12.15 66.09 -62.10
N CYS A 133 -11.24 66.70 -62.86
CA CYS A 133 -10.93 68.13 -62.76
C CYS A 133 -12.02 68.93 -63.46
N THR A 134 -13.08 69.29 -62.75
CA THR A 134 -14.00 70.35 -63.19
C THR A 134 -13.38 71.70 -62.86
N GLN A 135 -12.96 72.44 -63.89
CA GLN A 135 -12.56 73.83 -63.74
C GLN A 135 -13.73 74.65 -63.16
N PRO A 136 -13.57 75.36 -62.03
CA PRO A 136 -14.58 76.28 -61.56
C PRO A 136 -14.61 77.50 -62.48
N THR A 137 -15.78 77.77 -63.06
CA THR A 137 -16.06 79.00 -63.81
C THR A 137 -15.85 80.21 -62.89
N LYS A 138 -14.88 81.06 -63.24
CA LYS A 138 -14.56 82.30 -62.55
C LYS A 138 -15.75 83.26 -62.59
N LYS A 139 -16.42 83.46 -61.45
CA LYS A 139 -17.14 84.70 -61.13
C LYS A 139 -16.42 85.32 -59.94
N GLY A 140 -15.37 86.08 -60.22
CA GLY A 140 -14.56 86.75 -59.21
C GLY A 140 -15.29 87.96 -58.67
N ALA A 141 -15.83 87.86 -57.45
CA ALA A 141 -15.96 89.03 -56.60
C ALA A 141 -14.54 89.38 -56.12
N TYR A 142 -14.07 90.57 -56.44
CA TYR A 142 -12.80 91.09 -55.89
C TYR A 142 -12.98 91.27 -54.38
N ILE A 143 -12.42 90.37 -53.58
CA ILE A 143 -12.32 90.52 -52.12
C ILE A 143 -11.01 91.27 -51.85
N ALA A 144 -11.08 92.38 -51.11
CA ALA A 144 -9.90 93.16 -50.76
C ALA A 144 -9.02 92.37 -49.78
N THR A 145 -7.96 91.73 -50.27
CA THR A 145 -6.97 91.02 -49.45
C THR A 145 -6.01 92.00 -48.80
N GLU A 146 -5.94 91.98 -47.47
CA GLU A 146 -5.00 92.79 -46.68
C GLU A 146 -3.84 91.92 -46.20
N ILE A 147 -2.60 92.35 -46.43
CA ILE A 147 -1.39 91.67 -45.95
C ILE A 147 -0.85 92.44 -44.75
N ARG A 148 -0.75 91.80 -43.58
CA ARG A 148 -0.22 92.38 -42.33
C ARG A 148 1.03 91.64 -41.85
N ALA A 149 1.78 92.30 -40.96
CA ALA A 149 2.91 91.73 -40.22
C ALA A 149 3.97 91.02 -41.10
N ALA A 150 4.46 91.69 -42.13
CA ALA A 150 5.50 91.15 -43.00
C ALA A 150 6.89 91.25 -42.34
N GLU A 151 7.38 90.15 -41.77
CA GLU A 151 8.71 90.04 -41.20
C GLU A 151 9.69 89.46 -42.22
N LYS A 152 10.76 90.23 -42.51
CA LYS A 152 11.84 89.82 -43.42
C LYS A 152 13.03 89.32 -42.62
N SER A 153 13.45 88.09 -42.83
CA SER A 153 14.74 87.57 -42.35
C SER A 153 15.62 87.17 -43.54
N LYS A 154 16.93 86.99 -43.31
CA LYS A 154 17.85 86.50 -44.35
C LYS A 154 17.44 85.13 -44.94
N GLY A 155 16.63 84.35 -44.22
CA GLY A 155 16.15 83.03 -44.63
C GLY A 155 14.76 83.01 -45.26
N GLY A 156 14.07 84.15 -45.36
CA GLY A 156 12.74 84.21 -45.95
C GLY A 156 11.83 85.28 -45.34
N MET A 157 10.57 85.25 -45.80
CA MET A 157 9.53 86.22 -45.51
C MET A 157 8.35 85.52 -44.87
N ALA A 158 7.92 85.99 -43.69
CA ALA A 158 6.64 85.60 -43.09
C ALA A 158 5.69 86.80 -43.17
N TYR A 159 4.44 86.57 -43.57
CA TYR A 159 3.40 87.59 -43.59
C TYR A 159 2.04 86.94 -43.36
N GLU A 160 1.13 87.69 -42.73
CA GLU A 160 -0.24 87.26 -42.48
C GLU A 160 -1.14 87.77 -43.61
N VAL A 161 -1.87 86.86 -44.27
CA VAL A 161 -2.82 87.21 -45.34
C VAL A 161 -4.23 87.13 -44.78
N ILE A 162 -4.88 88.28 -44.67
CA ILE A 162 -6.27 88.39 -44.21
C ILE A 162 -7.16 88.52 -45.45
N LEU A 163 -7.86 87.44 -45.78
CA LEU A 163 -8.78 87.39 -46.94
C LEU A 163 -10.15 88.01 -46.61
N ALA A 164 -10.53 88.04 -45.33
CA ALA A 164 -11.74 88.69 -44.82
C ALA A 164 -11.54 89.03 -43.33
N GLN A 165 -12.15 90.10 -42.85
CA GLN A 165 -12.17 90.39 -41.42
C GLN A 165 -12.96 89.32 -40.67
N PRO A 166 -12.55 88.94 -39.45
CA PRO A 166 -13.27 87.96 -38.66
C PRO A 166 -14.72 88.42 -38.43
N ALA A 167 -15.70 87.56 -38.71
CA ALA A 167 -17.13 87.91 -38.61
C ALA A 167 -17.59 88.19 -37.17
N ALA A 168 -16.77 87.88 -36.17
CA ALA A 168 -16.99 88.18 -34.76
C ALA A 168 -15.72 88.84 -34.20
N GLU A 169 -15.87 89.98 -33.51
CA GLU A 169 -14.77 90.68 -32.84
C GLU A 169 -14.26 89.94 -31.59
N THR A 170 -14.99 88.93 -31.11
CA THR A 170 -14.66 88.17 -29.90
C THR A 170 -14.05 86.81 -30.23
N PRO A 171 -12.88 86.46 -29.64
CA PRO A 171 -12.29 85.13 -29.77
C PRO A 171 -13.29 84.04 -29.33
N PRO A 172 -13.35 82.89 -30.02
CA PRO A 172 -14.14 81.76 -29.55
C PRO A 172 -13.74 81.40 -28.12
N LYS A 173 -14.71 81.41 -27.18
CA LYS A 173 -14.48 80.90 -25.82
C LYS A 173 -14.25 79.39 -25.92
N LEU A 174 -12.98 78.98 -25.80
CA LEU A 174 -12.64 77.58 -25.58
C LEU A 174 -13.32 77.12 -24.28
N PRO A 175 -13.85 75.88 -24.21
CA PRO A 175 -14.34 75.35 -22.95
C PRO A 175 -13.20 75.41 -21.93
N ASP A 176 -13.51 75.88 -20.71
CA ASP A 176 -12.53 75.97 -19.64
C ASP A 176 -11.91 74.58 -19.42
N SER A 177 -10.63 74.45 -19.80
CA SER A 177 -9.86 73.25 -19.48
C SER A 177 -9.85 73.08 -17.96
N PRO A 178 -9.93 71.84 -17.44
CA PRO A 178 -9.84 71.59 -16.00
C PRO A 178 -8.67 72.38 -15.40
N PRO A 179 -8.83 73.00 -14.21
CA PRO A 179 -7.76 73.77 -13.60
C PRO A 179 -6.48 72.93 -13.56
N LYS A 180 -5.38 73.46 -14.10
CA LYS A 180 -4.06 72.83 -13.97
C LYS A 180 -3.70 72.83 -12.48
N THR A 181 -4.07 71.78 -11.77
CA THR A 181 -3.52 71.49 -10.44
C THR A 181 -2.03 71.28 -10.61
N SER A 182 -1.23 72.21 -10.09
CA SER A 182 0.22 72.06 -9.98
C SER A 182 0.50 70.90 -9.03
N LEU A 183 0.79 69.73 -9.58
CA LEU A 183 1.16 68.55 -8.80
C LEU A 183 2.44 68.88 -8.03
N SER A 184 2.40 68.75 -6.70
CA SER A 184 3.60 68.85 -5.87
C SER A 184 4.56 67.70 -6.19
N VAL A 185 5.86 67.89 -5.93
CA VAL A 185 6.85 66.80 -5.99
C VAL A 185 6.41 65.62 -5.12
N GLU A 186 5.82 65.91 -3.97
CA GLU A 186 5.28 64.91 -3.04
C GLU A 186 4.10 64.10 -3.64
N ASP A 187 3.22 64.74 -4.42
CA ASP A 187 2.11 64.05 -5.10
C ASP A 187 2.60 63.09 -6.19
N ILE A 188 3.70 63.44 -6.87
CA ILE A 188 4.33 62.62 -7.89
C ILE A 188 4.99 61.39 -7.25
N GLU A 189 5.74 61.60 -6.17
CA GLU A 189 6.37 60.51 -5.40
C GLU A 189 5.33 59.54 -4.83
N ASN A 190 4.24 60.06 -4.28
CA ASN A 190 3.14 59.24 -3.76
C ASN A 190 2.50 58.37 -4.85
N LYS A 191 2.29 58.91 -6.07
CA LYS A 191 1.78 58.12 -7.21
C LYS A 191 2.75 57.03 -7.66
N LEU A 192 4.05 57.32 -7.68
CA LEU A 192 5.09 56.34 -8.01
C LEU A 192 5.19 55.24 -6.95
N LYS A 193 5.14 55.60 -5.67
CA LYS A 193 5.11 54.66 -4.55
C LYS A 193 3.90 53.74 -4.61
N ALA A 194 2.70 54.30 -4.81
CA ALA A 194 1.47 53.50 -4.97
C ALA A 194 1.54 52.54 -6.17
N ALA A 195 2.17 52.95 -7.28
CA ALA A 195 2.39 52.06 -8.43
C ALA A 195 3.37 50.92 -8.10
N LYS A 196 4.44 51.20 -7.35
CA LYS A 196 5.40 50.19 -6.88
C LYS A 196 4.74 49.20 -5.92
N GLU A 197 3.95 49.69 -4.96
CA GLU A 197 3.22 48.84 -4.00
C GLU A 197 2.21 47.94 -4.71
N ARG A 198 1.47 48.44 -5.72
CA ARG A 198 0.60 47.58 -6.55
C ARG A 198 1.39 46.49 -7.26
N ARG A 199 2.56 46.81 -7.82
CA ARG A 199 3.42 45.80 -8.47
C ARG A 199 3.89 44.73 -7.47
N GLN A 200 4.36 45.16 -6.29
CA GLN A 200 4.82 44.26 -5.23
C GLN A 200 3.68 43.40 -4.68
N SER A 201 2.48 43.96 -4.52
CA SER A 201 1.30 43.22 -4.09
C SER A 201 0.92 42.12 -5.09
N MET A 202 0.93 42.43 -6.39
CA MET A 202 0.66 41.44 -7.44
C MET A 202 1.73 40.33 -7.49
N GLU A 203 3.00 40.69 -7.28
CA GLU A 203 4.10 39.72 -7.21
C GLU A 203 3.98 38.83 -5.98
N GLN A 204 3.70 39.41 -4.81
CA GLN A 204 3.48 38.66 -3.57
C GLN A 204 2.29 37.71 -3.70
N GLN A 205 1.19 38.14 -4.33
CA GLN A 205 0.04 37.28 -4.57
C GLN A 205 0.41 36.07 -5.46
N LYS A 206 1.22 36.27 -6.50
CA LYS A 206 1.72 35.18 -7.34
C LYS A 206 2.62 34.22 -6.56
N LEU A 207 3.54 34.76 -5.74
CA LEU A 207 4.41 33.95 -4.88
C LEU A 207 3.59 33.12 -3.88
N ASN A 208 2.58 33.72 -3.25
CA ASN A 208 1.69 33.02 -2.33
C ASN A 208 0.92 31.90 -3.03
N GLN A 209 0.40 32.14 -4.25
CA GLN A 209 -0.26 31.10 -5.05
C GLN A 209 0.68 29.97 -5.45
N LEU A 210 1.95 30.28 -5.75
CA LEU A 210 2.96 29.26 -6.05
C LEU A 210 3.30 28.44 -4.80
N ALA A 211 3.51 29.09 -3.66
CA ALA A 211 3.77 28.43 -2.38
C ALA A 211 2.60 27.51 -1.98
N GLU A 212 1.35 27.97 -2.14
CA GLU A 212 0.17 27.15 -1.88
C GLU A 212 0.10 25.91 -2.77
N LYS A 213 0.46 26.05 -4.07
CA LYS A 213 0.52 24.89 -4.98
C LYS A 213 1.62 23.91 -4.59
N MET A 214 2.78 24.38 -4.14
CA MET A 214 3.87 23.51 -3.68
C MET A 214 3.45 22.75 -2.41
N ASN A 215 2.88 23.45 -1.42
CA ASN A 215 2.38 22.81 -0.20
C ASN A 215 1.34 21.72 -0.50
N ARG A 216 0.42 21.95 -1.45
CA ARG A 216 -0.55 20.92 -1.85
C ARG A 216 0.11 19.69 -2.50
N ILE A 217 1.17 19.88 -3.30
CA ILE A 217 1.92 18.77 -3.89
C ILE A 217 2.60 17.95 -2.79
N ASP A 218 3.21 18.63 -1.81
CA ASP A 218 3.86 17.98 -0.67
C ASP A 218 2.85 17.22 0.21
N GLU A 219 1.70 17.82 0.50
CA GLU A 219 0.61 17.16 1.24
C GLU A 219 0.08 15.90 0.53
N VAL A 220 -0.10 15.97 -0.80
CA VAL A 220 -0.54 14.81 -1.59
C VAL A 220 0.54 13.73 -1.59
N SER A 221 1.81 14.12 -1.74
CA SER A 221 2.95 13.20 -1.67
C SER A 221 3.03 12.50 -0.32
N GLN A 222 2.91 13.26 0.77
CA GLN A 222 2.90 12.75 2.13
C GLN A 222 1.74 11.78 2.36
N LYS A 223 0.51 12.15 1.99
CA LYS A 223 -0.67 11.26 2.12
C LYS A 223 -0.51 9.96 1.33
N LYS A 224 0.10 10.03 0.15
CA LYS A 224 0.39 8.83 -0.64
C LYS A 224 1.41 7.93 0.06
N ALA A 225 2.46 8.49 0.64
CA ALA A 225 3.45 7.76 1.41
C ALA A 225 2.84 7.13 2.67
N GLU A 226 2.01 7.89 3.41
CA GLU A 226 1.29 7.41 4.59
C GLU A 226 0.37 6.24 4.27
N PHE A 227 -0.44 6.35 3.21
CA PHE A 227 -1.32 5.26 2.78
C PHE A 227 -0.51 4.00 2.42
N ASN A 228 0.58 4.15 1.68
CA ASN A 228 1.44 3.03 1.31
C ASN A 228 2.08 2.37 2.55
N ASN A 229 2.59 3.18 3.50
CA ASN A 229 3.16 2.67 4.74
C ASN A 229 2.11 1.95 5.61
N ASN A 230 0.91 2.51 5.72
CA ASN A 230 -0.19 1.88 6.44
C ASN A 230 -0.59 0.55 5.79
N PHE A 231 -0.66 0.49 4.46
CA PHE A 231 -0.96 -0.75 3.74
C PHE A 231 0.11 -1.83 3.99
N ILE A 232 1.39 -1.45 3.91
CA ILE A 232 2.52 -2.37 4.18
C ILE A 232 2.45 -2.88 5.63
N ASN A 233 2.24 -1.99 6.59
CA ASN A 233 2.19 -2.35 8.01
C ASN A 233 1.00 -3.25 8.32
N GLN A 234 -0.20 -2.91 7.84
CA GLN A 234 -1.39 -3.75 8.04
C GLN A 234 -1.23 -5.13 7.40
N THR A 235 -0.66 -5.19 6.20
CA THR A 235 -0.42 -6.47 5.50
C THR A 235 0.60 -7.31 6.27
N LYS A 236 1.67 -6.70 6.77
CA LYS A 236 2.68 -7.36 7.59
C LYS A 236 2.10 -7.90 8.90
N GLU A 237 1.35 -7.08 9.64
CA GLU A 237 0.69 -7.49 10.88
C GLU A 237 -0.30 -8.64 10.64
N GLN A 238 -1.11 -8.57 9.57
CA GLN A 238 -2.02 -9.65 9.22
C GLN A 238 -1.28 -10.96 8.90
N LEU A 239 -0.14 -10.88 8.21
CA LEU A 239 0.68 -12.04 7.91
C LEU A 239 1.26 -12.64 9.20
N GLU A 240 1.82 -11.80 10.07
CA GLU A 240 2.36 -12.23 11.37
C GLU A 240 1.30 -12.92 12.23
N LEU A 241 0.10 -12.34 12.33
CA LEU A 241 -1.03 -12.95 13.05
C LEU A 241 -1.42 -14.31 12.47
N LYS A 242 -1.46 -14.46 11.14
CA LYS A 242 -1.75 -15.75 10.50
C LYS A 242 -0.66 -16.79 10.80
N MET A 243 0.61 -16.40 10.77
CA MET A 243 1.72 -17.30 11.08
C MET A 243 1.68 -17.77 12.54
N VAL A 244 1.42 -16.85 13.48
CA VAL A 244 1.27 -17.18 14.89
C VAL A 244 0.09 -18.13 15.10
N SER A 245 -1.08 -17.82 14.53
CA SER A 245 -2.26 -18.69 14.67
C SER A 245 -2.04 -20.09 14.10
N ILE A 246 -1.39 -20.23 12.94
CA ILE A 246 -1.06 -21.54 12.36
C ILE A 246 -0.12 -22.31 13.29
N LYS A 247 0.90 -21.64 13.84
CA LYS A 247 1.85 -22.25 14.76
C LYS A 247 1.17 -22.72 16.04
N GLU A 248 0.35 -21.88 16.67
CA GLU A 248 -0.40 -22.22 17.88
C GLU A 248 -1.38 -23.36 17.65
N ASN A 249 -2.10 -23.36 16.53
CA ASN A 249 -3.01 -24.45 16.16
C ASN A 249 -2.24 -25.78 15.98
N ARG A 250 -1.08 -25.73 15.31
CA ARG A 250 -0.22 -26.90 15.12
C ARG A 250 0.32 -27.41 16.46
N GLU A 251 0.79 -26.51 17.33
CA GLU A 251 1.31 -26.87 18.64
C GLU A 251 0.23 -27.45 19.56
N SER A 252 -0.97 -26.87 19.54
CA SER A 252 -2.15 -27.38 20.24
C SER A 252 -2.49 -28.81 19.79
N TYR A 253 -2.59 -29.04 18.47
CA TYR A 253 -2.87 -30.36 17.91
C TYR A 253 -1.81 -31.41 18.31
N LEU A 254 -0.53 -31.04 18.22
CA LEU A 254 0.56 -31.94 18.64
C LEU A 254 0.55 -32.20 20.14
N SER A 255 0.21 -31.20 20.96
CA SER A 255 0.09 -31.34 22.40
C SER A 255 -1.04 -32.31 22.77
N GLU A 256 -2.20 -32.18 22.12
CA GLU A 256 -3.33 -33.09 22.32
C GLU A 256 -2.98 -34.53 21.94
N LEU A 257 -2.27 -34.74 20.82
CA LEU A 257 -1.82 -36.07 20.41
C LEU A 257 -0.84 -36.68 21.41
N ARG A 258 0.11 -35.88 21.93
CA ARG A 258 1.05 -36.33 22.96
C ARG A 258 0.33 -36.68 24.27
N ALA A 259 -0.69 -35.91 24.66
CA ALA A 259 -1.48 -36.20 25.85
C ALA A 259 -2.20 -37.55 25.72
N LYS A 260 -2.88 -37.79 24.59
CA LYS A 260 -3.54 -39.08 24.30
C LYS A 260 -2.59 -40.27 24.35
N LEU A 261 -1.38 -40.12 23.79
CA LEU A 261 -0.35 -41.16 23.84
C LEU A 261 0.16 -41.41 25.26
N LYS A 262 0.34 -40.34 26.06
CA LYS A 262 0.75 -40.44 27.45
C LYS A 262 -0.30 -41.16 28.31
N ASP A 263 -1.57 -40.82 28.13
CA ASP A 263 -2.68 -41.44 28.85
C ASP A 263 -2.78 -42.94 28.52
N HIS A 264 -2.65 -43.29 27.24
CA HIS A 264 -2.61 -44.69 26.82
C HIS A 264 -1.43 -45.46 27.43
N ASN A 265 -0.24 -44.85 27.48
CA ASN A 265 0.93 -45.48 28.10
C ASN A 265 0.74 -45.67 29.62
N SER A 266 0.19 -44.67 30.31
CA SER A 266 -0.17 -44.77 31.73
C SER A 266 -1.14 -45.92 31.97
N HIS A 267 -2.17 -46.06 31.12
CA HIS A 267 -3.12 -47.14 31.24
C HIS A 267 -2.49 -48.52 31.03
N ILE A 268 -1.57 -48.65 30.06
CA ILE A 268 -0.80 -49.89 29.87
C ILE A 268 -0.02 -50.23 31.14
N GLU A 269 0.67 -49.26 31.75
CA GLU A 269 1.44 -49.45 32.97
C GLU A 269 0.55 -49.90 34.14
N GLU A 270 -0.61 -49.27 34.31
CA GLU A 270 -1.61 -49.67 35.32
C GLU A 270 -2.07 -51.12 35.13
N VAL A 271 -2.43 -51.49 33.90
CA VAL A 271 -2.85 -52.86 33.57
C VAL A 271 -1.71 -53.86 33.83
N GLN A 272 -0.48 -53.54 33.44
CA GLN A 272 0.68 -54.40 33.72
C GLN A 272 0.90 -54.58 35.23
N MET A 273 0.78 -53.51 36.02
CA MET A 273 0.92 -53.57 37.47
C MET A 273 -0.21 -54.39 38.12
N SER A 274 -1.44 -54.20 37.67
CA SER A 274 -2.59 -55.00 38.11
C SER A 274 -2.39 -56.49 37.83
N ILE A 275 -1.99 -56.86 36.60
CA ILE A 275 -1.73 -58.26 36.22
C ILE A 275 -0.61 -58.86 37.07
N LYS A 276 0.48 -58.12 37.30
CA LYS A 276 1.60 -58.58 38.16
C LYS A 276 1.12 -58.81 39.60
N SER A 277 0.35 -57.87 40.15
CA SER A 277 -0.20 -57.98 41.51
C SER A 277 -1.13 -59.19 41.64
N HIS A 278 -2.08 -59.36 40.71
CA HIS A 278 -2.99 -60.50 40.69
C HIS A 278 -2.25 -61.83 40.56
N LYS A 279 -1.21 -61.90 39.72
CA LYS A 279 -0.37 -63.09 39.59
C LYS A 279 0.30 -63.45 40.92
N GLU A 280 0.82 -62.46 41.65
CA GLU A 280 1.49 -62.70 42.93
C GLU A 280 0.50 -63.11 44.02
N GLN A 281 -0.67 -62.45 44.09
CA GLN A 281 -1.77 -62.86 44.97
C GLN A 281 -2.21 -64.30 44.69
N LEU A 282 -2.33 -64.69 43.42
CA LEU A 282 -2.71 -66.05 43.05
C LEU A 282 -1.68 -67.07 43.53
N LYS A 283 -0.37 -66.80 43.34
CA LYS A 283 0.70 -67.66 43.86
C LYS A 283 0.63 -67.77 45.38
N GLU A 284 0.49 -66.65 46.09
CA GLU A 284 0.41 -66.63 47.54
C GLU A 284 -0.80 -67.45 48.02
N ASN A 285 -1.96 -67.29 47.38
CA ASN A 285 -3.16 -68.07 47.69
C ASN A 285 -2.97 -69.57 47.45
N ILE A 286 -2.26 -69.97 46.38
CA ILE A 286 -1.92 -71.38 46.12
C ILE A 286 -1.00 -71.92 47.21
N VAL A 287 0.07 -71.20 47.55
CA VAL A 287 1.02 -71.61 48.60
C VAL A 287 0.33 -71.74 49.94
N LYS A 288 -0.52 -70.77 50.33
CA LYS A 288 -1.32 -70.84 51.56
C LYS A 288 -2.21 -72.09 51.60
N LYS A 289 -2.90 -72.41 50.49
CA LYS A 289 -3.72 -73.63 50.40
C LYS A 289 -2.88 -74.91 50.55
N LEU A 290 -1.69 -74.96 49.94
CA LEU A 290 -0.79 -76.11 50.05
C LEU A 290 -0.26 -76.29 51.48
N ASN A 291 0.15 -75.20 52.13
CA ASN A 291 0.65 -75.21 53.51
C ASN A 291 -0.45 -75.65 54.47
N ASN A 292 -1.64 -75.04 54.41
CA ASN A 292 -2.78 -75.43 55.25
C ASN A 292 -3.15 -76.90 55.05
N ALA A 293 -3.13 -77.40 53.82
CA ALA A 293 -3.37 -78.81 53.54
C ALA A 293 -2.27 -79.72 54.12
N SER A 294 -1.02 -79.27 54.14
CA SER A 294 0.09 -80.00 54.76
C SER A 294 -0.02 -80.02 56.28
N GLU A 295 -0.23 -78.86 56.89
CA GLU A 295 -0.44 -78.71 58.34
C GLU A 295 -1.59 -79.61 58.80
N ASN A 296 -2.72 -79.61 58.09
CA ASN A 296 -3.85 -80.50 58.39
C ASN A 296 -3.49 -81.99 58.30
N ARG A 297 -2.67 -82.40 57.32
CA ARG A 297 -2.18 -83.79 57.23
C ARG A 297 -1.26 -84.13 58.39
N ASP A 298 -0.32 -83.24 58.70
CA ASP A 298 0.65 -83.43 59.78
C ASP A 298 -0.04 -83.49 61.13
N GLU A 299 -1.00 -82.59 61.41
CA GLU A 299 -1.84 -82.64 62.61
C GLU A 299 -2.60 -83.96 62.73
N ASN A 300 -3.19 -84.45 61.64
CA ASN A 300 -3.93 -85.71 61.65
C ASN A 300 -2.99 -86.91 61.92
N LEU A 301 -1.81 -86.93 61.29
CA LEU A 301 -0.77 -87.93 61.55
C LEU A 301 -0.29 -87.87 63.00
N GLN A 302 -0.03 -86.68 63.55
CA GLN A 302 0.36 -86.50 64.95
C GLN A 302 -0.73 -86.99 65.92
N LYS A 303 -2.01 -86.74 65.62
CA LYS A 303 -3.13 -87.28 66.40
C LYS A 303 -3.15 -88.81 66.37
N MET A 304 -2.90 -89.44 65.22
CA MET A 304 -2.80 -90.91 65.11
C MET A 304 -1.59 -91.47 65.87
N ILE A 305 -0.42 -90.86 65.74
CA ILE A 305 0.81 -91.26 66.44
C ILE A 305 0.63 -91.16 67.95
N THR A 306 -0.01 -90.09 68.43
CA THR A 306 -0.27 -89.87 69.86
C THR A 306 -1.18 -90.98 70.41
N LYS A 307 -2.28 -91.29 69.71
CA LYS A 307 -3.18 -92.40 70.08
C LYS A 307 -2.43 -93.75 70.13
N LEU A 308 -1.54 -94.01 69.17
CA LEU A 308 -0.70 -95.22 69.17
C LEU A 308 0.24 -95.25 70.39
N LYS A 309 0.94 -94.15 70.69
CA LYS A 309 1.83 -94.04 71.86
C LYS A 309 1.09 -94.27 73.18
N GLU A 310 -0.12 -93.73 73.32
CA GLU A 310 -0.97 -93.97 74.49
C GLU A 310 -1.35 -95.45 74.62
N HIS A 311 -1.74 -96.09 73.52
CA HIS A 311 -2.06 -97.52 73.50
C HIS A 311 -0.86 -98.38 73.93
N PHE A 312 0.34 -98.10 73.39
CA PHE A 312 1.57 -98.79 73.79
C PHE A 312 1.90 -98.56 75.28
N SER A 313 1.71 -97.34 75.77
CA SER A 313 1.93 -97.01 77.19
C SER A 313 0.98 -97.78 78.10
N LYS A 314 -0.31 -97.83 77.76
CA LYS A 314 -1.31 -98.63 78.50
C LYS A 314 -0.97 -100.12 78.48
N ALA A 315 -0.61 -100.67 77.32
CA ALA A 315 -0.20 -102.08 77.20
C ALA A 315 1.02 -102.39 78.07
N LYS A 316 2.01 -101.48 78.12
CA LYS A 316 3.19 -101.61 78.98
C LYS A 316 2.83 -101.65 80.46
N VAL A 317 1.93 -100.77 80.91
CA VAL A 317 1.42 -100.76 82.30
C VAL A 317 0.76 -102.09 82.63
N ILE A 318 -0.17 -102.57 81.79
CA ILE A 318 -0.84 -103.86 81.99
C ILE A 318 0.16 -105.03 82.08
N ILE A 319 1.18 -105.03 81.22
CA ILE A 319 2.24 -106.06 81.26
C ILE A 319 3.01 -106.01 82.59
N LEU A 320 3.33 -104.82 83.10
CA LEU A 320 4.01 -104.64 84.38
C LEU A 320 3.13 -105.08 85.56
N ASP A 321 1.85 -104.69 85.56
CA ASP A 321 0.89 -105.07 86.61
C ASP A 321 0.70 -106.60 86.67
N ARG A 322 0.63 -107.26 85.51
CA ARG A 322 0.59 -108.74 85.44
C ARG A 322 1.84 -109.38 86.04
N LYS A 323 3.03 -108.86 85.73
CA LYS A 323 4.29 -109.37 86.28
C LYS A 323 4.38 -109.22 87.80
N ASN A 324 3.93 -108.08 88.32
CA ASN A 324 3.93 -107.80 89.76
C ASN A 324 2.88 -108.61 90.54
N SER A 325 1.81 -109.05 89.88
CA SER A 325 0.75 -109.88 90.49
C SER A 325 1.09 -111.38 90.55
N THR A 326 2.19 -111.79 89.93
CA THR A 326 2.68 -113.19 89.87
C THR A 326 3.90 -113.47 90.75
N LEU A 327 4.30 -112.51 91.60
CA LEU A 327 5.32 -112.65 92.65
C LEU A 327 4.66 -112.71 94.03
#